data_AF-A0A8X6Q2F3-F1
#
_entry.id   AF-A0A8X6Q2F3-F1
#
_cell.length_a   1.000
_cell.length_b   1.000
_cell.length_c   1.000
_cell.angle_alpha   90.00
_cell.angle_beta   90.00
_cell.angle_gamma   90.00
#
_symmetry.space_group_name_H-M   'P 1'
#
loop_
_entity.id
_entity.type
_entity.pdbx_description
1 polymer ?
#
loop_
_entity_poly.entity_id
_entity_poly.type
_entity_poly.pdbx_seq_one_letter_code
_entity_poly.pdbx_strand_id
1 'polypeptide(L)'
;MKKGLQPPYEGPNKIVNCTEKVFQILRHGKEVSVSVDRLKPAYVPKELVYVPAVVLGKEKVLSKPNEVFDTGEENFISSNRQETTTRSGRRVRLNPKYS
;
A
#
# COMPACT_ATOMS: atom_id res chain seq x y z
N MET A 1 -4.59 -19.71 -31.23
CA MET A 1 -5.18 -18.56 -30.49
C MET A 1 -4.10 -17.88 -29.66
N LYS A 2 -4.02 -16.54 -29.66
CA LYS A 2 -3.09 -15.78 -28.81
C LYS A 2 -3.74 -15.49 -27.45
N LYS A 3 -3.00 -15.67 -26.34
CA LYS A 3 -3.46 -15.25 -25.01
C LYS A 3 -3.58 -13.71 -24.97
N GLY A 4 -4.61 -13.22 -24.29
CA GLY A 4 -4.79 -11.78 -24.06
C GLY A 4 -3.72 -11.19 -23.15
N LEU A 5 -3.70 -9.86 -23.06
CA LEU A 5 -2.79 -9.12 -22.18
C LEU A 5 -2.91 -9.63 -20.73
N GLN A 6 -1.77 -9.85 -20.09
CA GLN A 6 -1.69 -10.28 -18.70
C GLN A 6 -1.17 -9.12 -17.84
N PRO A 7 -1.60 -9.03 -16.57
CA PRO A 7 -1.05 -8.04 -15.66
C PRO A 7 0.46 -8.29 -15.44
N PRO A 8 1.27 -7.24 -15.28
CA PRO A 8 2.73 -7.36 -15.12
C PRO A 8 3.14 -7.98 -13.78
N TYR A 9 2.30 -7.86 -12.76
CA TYR A 9 2.52 -8.43 -11.44
C TYR A 9 1.32 -9.27 -11.05
N GLU A 10 1.60 -10.35 -10.34
CA GLU A 10 0.59 -11.17 -9.69
C GLU A 10 0.27 -10.60 -8.30
N GLY A 11 -0.84 -11.03 -7.71
CA GLY A 11 -1.38 -10.52 -6.45
C GLY A 11 -0.43 -10.62 -5.23
N PRO A 12 -0.92 -10.25 -4.04
CA PRO A 12 -0.12 -10.27 -2.82
C PRO A 12 0.37 -11.69 -2.50
N ASN A 13 1.68 -11.87 -2.47
CA ASN A 13 2.33 -13.12 -2.05
C ASN A 13 3.00 -12.92 -0.69
N LYS A 14 2.93 -13.93 0.16
CA LYS A 14 3.63 -13.92 1.45
C LYS A 14 5.13 -14.15 1.22
N ILE A 15 5.96 -13.30 1.81
CA ILE A 15 7.41 -13.51 1.86
C ILE A 15 7.70 -14.49 3.01
N VAL A 16 8.45 -15.55 2.72
CA VAL A 16 8.90 -16.55 3.68
C VAL A 16 10.31 -16.21 4.19
N ASN A 17 11.21 -15.82 3.29
CA ASN A 17 12.58 -15.43 3.62
C ASN A 17 13.04 -14.26 2.73
N CYS A 18 13.89 -13.38 3.27
CA CYS A 18 14.48 -12.27 2.53
C CYS A 18 16.01 -12.24 2.67
N THR A 19 16.70 -12.17 1.55
CA THR A 19 18.14 -11.92 1.45
C THR A 19 18.34 -10.63 0.66
N GLU A 20 19.54 -10.03 0.68
CA GLU A 20 19.84 -8.71 0.09
C GLU A 20 19.31 -8.51 -1.35
N LYS A 21 19.37 -9.55 -2.20
CA LYS A 21 19.00 -9.46 -3.62
C LYS A 21 17.87 -10.40 -4.04
N VAL A 22 17.48 -11.33 -3.17
CA VAL A 22 16.56 -12.43 -3.49
C VAL A 22 15.60 -12.64 -2.32
N PHE A 23 14.33 -12.77 -2.64
CA PHE A 23 13.27 -13.11 -1.69
C PHE A 23 12.70 -14.48 -2.03
N GLN A 24 12.40 -15.25 -1.01
CA GLN A 24 11.64 -16.48 -1.14
C GLN A 24 10.18 -16.16 -0.82
N ILE A 25 9.30 -16.31 -1.82
CA ILE A 25 7.88 -16.05 -1.69
C ILE A 25 7.09 -17.35 -1.76
N LEU A 26 5.95 -17.40 -1.08
CA LEU A 26 4.99 -18.50 -1.20
C LEU A 26 4.03 -18.20 -2.37
N ARG A 27 4.31 -18.80 -3.54
CA ARG A 27 3.49 -18.65 -4.74
C ARG A 27 2.81 -20.00 -5.07
N HIS A 28 1.48 -20.00 -5.14
CA HIS A 28 0.67 -21.22 -5.35
C HIS A 28 1.05 -22.39 -4.40
N GLY A 29 1.37 -22.08 -3.14
CA GLY A 29 1.74 -23.10 -2.13
C GLY A 29 3.16 -23.65 -2.28
N LYS A 30 3.99 -23.08 -3.16
CA LYS A 30 5.40 -23.43 -3.31
C LYS A 30 6.29 -22.24 -2.99
N GLU A 31 7.43 -22.52 -2.39
CA GLU A 31 8.46 -21.51 -2.17
C GLU A 31 9.23 -21.27 -3.47
N VAL A 32 9.30 -20.01 -3.87
CA VAL A 32 9.96 -19.58 -5.11
C VAL A 32 10.90 -18.42 -4.80
N SER A 33 12.14 -18.53 -5.28
CA SER A 33 13.14 -17.47 -5.18
C SER A 33 12.98 -16.45 -6.31
N VAL A 34 12.82 -15.18 -5.95
CA VAL A 34 12.56 -14.05 -6.86
C VAL A 34 13.51 -12.89 -6.53
N SER A 35 14.06 -12.23 -7.55
CA SER A 35 14.92 -11.05 -7.33
C SER A 35 14.10 -9.82 -6.92
N VAL A 36 14.74 -8.86 -6.23
CA VAL A 36 14.08 -7.63 -5.76
C VAL A 36 13.34 -6.88 -6.87
N ASP A 37 13.92 -6.82 -8.07
CA ASP A 37 13.38 -6.07 -9.22
C ASP A 37 12.02 -6.58 -9.72
N ARG A 38 11.64 -7.82 -9.36
CA ARG A 38 10.39 -8.46 -9.79
C ARG A 38 9.31 -8.43 -8.71
N LEU A 39 9.55 -7.70 -7.62
CA LEU A 39 8.63 -7.60 -6.50
C LEU A 39 8.08 -6.18 -6.40
N LYS A 40 6.84 -6.10 -5.94
CA LYS A 40 6.17 -4.85 -5.59
C LYS A 40 5.55 -5.01 -4.21
N PRO A 41 5.69 -4.02 -3.30
CA PRO A 41 5.00 -4.08 -2.03
C PRO A 41 3.49 -4.10 -2.27
N ALA A 42 2.81 -5.02 -1.60
CA ALA A 42 1.35 -5.07 -1.61
C ALA A 42 0.82 -4.22 -0.46
N TYR A 43 -0.17 -3.38 -0.75
CA TYR A 43 -0.95 -2.74 0.28
C TYR A 43 -1.90 -3.77 0.89
N VAL A 44 -1.74 -4.05 2.19
CA VAL A 44 -2.65 -4.92 2.94
C VAL A 44 -3.45 -4.06 3.91
N PRO A 45 -4.76 -3.90 3.70
CA PRO A 45 -5.63 -3.23 4.67
C PRO A 45 -5.52 -3.89 6.05
N LYS A 46 -5.57 -3.11 7.13
CA LYS A 46 -5.47 -3.61 8.52
C LYS A 46 -6.51 -4.70 8.83
N GLU A 47 -7.68 -4.61 8.19
CA GLU A 47 -8.78 -5.58 8.32
C GLU A 47 -8.48 -6.96 7.73
N LEU A 48 -7.52 -7.04 6.79
CA LEU A 48 -7.11 -8.29 6.14
C LEU A 48 -5.85 -8.90 6.75
N VAL A 49 -5.35 -8.34 7.85
CA VAL A 49 -4.30 -8.97 8.65
C VAL A 49 -4.93 -10.16 9.37
N TYR A 50 -4.99 -11.30 8.69
CA TYR A 50 -5.28 -12.58 9.32
C TYR A 50 -4.11 -12.92 10.25
N VAL A 51 -4.19 -12.40 11.49
CA VAL A 51 -3.42 -12.93 12.60
C VAL A 51 -3.81 -14.40 12.74
N PRO A 52 -2.88 -15.36 12.56
CA PRO A 52 -3.20 -16.75 12.85
C PRO A 52 -3.56 -16.84 14.33
N ALA A 53 -4.84 -17.13 14.60
CA ALA A 53 -5.41 -17.24 15.93
C ALA A 53 -4.83 -18.45 16.68
N VAL A 54 -3.65 -18.28 17.29
CA VAL A 54 -3.05 -19.15 18.32
C VAL A 54 -2.07 -18.21 19.05
N VAL A 55 -2.28 -17.67 20.25
CA VAL A 55 -2.91 -18.11 21.50
C VAL A 55 -3.29 -16.86 22.30
N LEU A 56 -4.54 -16.75 22.76
CA LEU A 56 -4.95 -16.39 24.13
C LEU A 56 -6.45 -16.06 24.10
N GLY A 57 -7.26 -16.93 24.70
CA GLY A 57 -8.71 -16.86 24.64
C GLY A 57 -9.28 -15.57 25.24
N LYS A 58 -10.30 -15.04 24.58
CA LYS A 58 -11.60 -14.66 25.15
C LYS A 58 -12.57 -14.27 24.02
N GLU A 59 -13.84 -14.58 24.26
CA GLU A 59 -14.96 -14.61 23.32
C GLU A 59 -15.47 -13.22 22.89
N LYS A 60 -16.20 -13.19 21.75
CA LYS A 60 -17.24 -12.23 21.32
C LYS A 60 -16.83 -10.74 21.27
N VAL A 61 -17.11 -9.98 20.21
CA VAL A 61 -18.44 -9.48 19.81
C VAL A 61 -18.36 -8.96 18.37
N LEU A 62 -19.38 -9.29 17.58
CA LEU A 62 -19.76 -8.61 16.34
C LEU A 62 -20.35 -7.23 16.68
N SER A 63 -19.70 -6.15 16.25
CA SER A 63 -20.33 -4.82 16.14
C SER A 63 -19.93 -4.16 14.83
N LYS A 64 -20.94 -3.83 14.00
CA LYS A 64 -20.80 -3.03 12.77
C LYS A 64 -20.60 -1.52 13.11
N PRO A 65 -20.59 -0.60 12.11
CA PRO A 65 -19.44 0.20 11.73
C PRO A 65 -19.57 1.67 12.19
N ASN A 66 -18.59 2.47 11.80
CA ASN A 66 -18.42 3.91 12.02
C ASN A 66 -17.77 4.26 13.35
N GLU A 67 -16.49 4.62 13.27
CA GLU A 67 -16.06 5.97 13.63
C GLU A 67 -14.83 6.30 12.76
N VAL A 68 -14.87 7.48 12.18
CA VAL A 68 -13.88 8.03 11.26
C VAL A 68 -12.70 8.48 12.10
N PHE A 69 -11.48 7.95 11.89
CA PHE A 69 -10.30 8.59 12.47
C PHE A 69 -9.14 8.73 11.48
N ASP A 70 -8.75 9.99 11.44
CA ASP A 70 -7.83 10.73 10.62
C ASP A 70 -6.40 10.17 10.61
N THR A 71 -5.79 10.34 9.45
CA THR A 71 -4.38 10.13 9.12
C THR A 71 -3.46 11.10 9.88
N GLY A 72 -2.37 10.59 10.44
CA GLY A 72 -1.18 11.35 10.81
C GLY A 72 -0.14 10.41 11.46
N GLU A 73 1.15 10.44 11.18
CA GLU A 73 1.98 11.45 10.52
C GLU A 73 3.23 10.77 9.94
N GLU A 74 3.48 10.92 8.64
CA GLU A 74 4.88 11.03 8.18
C GLU A 74 5.21 12.52 8.11
N ASN A 75 6.10 12.92 9.01
CA ASN A 75 6.75 14.21 8.97
C ASN A 75 7.63 14.30 7.73
N PHE A 76 7.07 14.82 6.63
CA PHE A 76 7.83 15.53 5.61
C PHE A 76 7.27 16.93 5.48
N ILE A 77 8.14 17.90 5.74
CA ILE A 77 7.88 19.33 5.79
C ILE A 77 7.14 19.78 4.52
N SER A 78 5.86 20.11 4.65
CA SER A 78 5.21 21.07 3.76
C SER A 78 4.53 22.11 4.60
N SER A 79 5.22 23.23 4.78
CA SER A 79 4.64 24.45 5.32
C SER A 79 3.39 24.80 4.52
N ASN A 80 2.30 24.93 5.27
CA ASN A 80 1.03 25.54 4.93
C ASN A 80 1.17 26.60 3.80
N ARG A 81 0.82 26.21 2.57
CA ARG A 81 0.48 27.16 1.50
C ARG A 81 -0.95 26.87 1.12
N GLN A 82 -1.85 27.79 1.41
CA GLN A 82 -3.19 27.78 0.84
C GLN A 82 -3.04 27.81 -0.69
N GLU A 83 -3.32 26.69 -1.35
CA GLU A 83 -3.19 26.57 -2.80
C GLU A 83 -4.36 27.29 -3.48
N THR A 84 -4.11 28.43 -4.11
CA THR A 84 -5.12 29.11 -4.92
C THR A 84 -5.23 28.43 -6.28
N THR A 85 -6.40 27.86 -6.55
CA THR A 85 -6.70 27.20 -7.83
C THR A 85 -7.72 28.03 -8.60
N THR A 86 -7.62 28.00 -9.93
CA THR A 86 -8.63 28.59 -10.80
C THR A 86 -9.89 27.72 -10.82
N ARG A 87 -11.01 28.24 -11.33
CA ARG A 87 -12.31 27.53 -11.37
C ARG A 87 -12.26 26.13 -12.01
N SER A 88 -11.29 25.85 -12.89
CA SER A 88 -11.10 24.53 -13.53
C SER A 88 -10.10 23.60 -12.83
N GLY A 89 -9.54 24.02 -11.68
CA GLY A 89 -8.50 23.24 -10.98
C GLY A 89 -7.09 23.46 -11.52
N ARG A 90 -6.88 24.35 -12.50
CA ARG A 90 -5.56 24.60 -13.07
C ARG A 90 -4.68 25.35 -12.06
N ARG A 91 -3.58 24.71 -11.66
CA ARG A 91 -2.53 25.27 -10.80
C ARG A 91 -1.67 26.22 -11.64
N VAL A 92 -1.57 27.49 -11.22
CA VAL A 92 -0.72 28.49 -11.88
C VAL A 92 0.34 28.93 -10.89
N ARG A 93 1.61 28.77 -11.26
CA ARG A 93 2.74 29.29 -10.48
C ARG A 93 3.03 30.71 -10.96
N LEU A 94 2.82 31.70 -10.11
CA LEU A 94 3.15 33.10 -10.43
C LEU A 94 4.63 33.35 -10.12
N ASN A 95 5.32 34.05 -11.03
CA ASN A 95 6.72 34.44 -10.85
C ASN A 95 6.77 35.71 -9.98
N PRO A 96 7.46 35.70 -8.83
CA PRO A 96 7.49 36.84 -7.90
C PRO A 96 8.25 38.06 -8.45
N LYS A 97 8.96 37.93 -9.58
CA LYS A 97 9.68 39.02 -10.25
C LYS A 97 8.76 40.14 -10.75
N TYR A 98 7.46 39.86 -10.90
CA TYR A 98 6.48 40.80 -11.46
C TYR A 98 5.39 41.20 -10.44
N SER A 99 5.67 41.06 -9.14
CA SER A 99 4.79 41.50 -8.06
C SER A 99 4.98 42.97 -7.73
#